data_AF-A0A447NY04-F1
#
_entry.id   AF-A0A447NY04-F1
#
_cell.length_a   1.000
_cell.length_b   1.000
_cell.length_c   1.000
_cell.angle_alpha   90.00
_cell.angle_beta   90.00
_cell.angle_gamma   90.00
#
_symmetry.space_group_name_H-M   'P 1'
#
loop_
_entity.id
_entity.type
_entity.pdbx_description
1 polymer ?
#
loop_
_entity_poly.entity_id
_entity_poly.type
_entity_poly.pdbx_seq_one_letter_code
_entity_poly.pdbx_strand_id
1 'polypeptide(L)' 'MLLDFLKEARLDRVGCFKYSPVEGAGANDLPDQVPEEVKEERWNRFMQLQQQISAERLPGKSGPRNSGDRR' A
#
# COMPACT_ATOMS: atom_id res chain seq x y z
N MET A 1 -14.05 2.35 -7.93
CA MET A 1 -13.14 3.34 -7.32
C MET A 1 -11.77 2.69 -7.06
N LEU A 2 -10.73 3.42 -6.63
CA LEU A 2 -9.32 2.96 -6.57
C LEU A 2 -9.09 1.55 -5.99
N LEU A 3 -9.76 1.21 -4.88
CA LEU A 3 -9.59 -0.12 -4.24
C LEU A 3 -10.14 -1.26 -5.11
N ASP A 4 -11.19 -1.00 -5.89
CA ASP A 4 -11.76 -1.99 -6.82
C ASP A 4 -10.78 -2.25 -7.96
N PHE A 5 -10.15 -1.19 -8.48
CA PHE A 5 -9.08 -1.32 -9.45
C PHE A 5 -7.90 -2.15 -8.93
N LEU A 6 -7.48 -1.95 -7.67
CA LEU A 6 -6.41 -2.76 -7.08
C LEU A 6 -6.77 -4.23 -6.98
N LYS A 7 -8.03 -4.55 -6.62
CA LYS A 7 -8.54 -5.93 -6.60
C LYS A 7 -8.49 -6.58 -7.97
N GLU A 8 -8.87 -5.85 -9.01
CA GLU A 8 -8.89 -6.35 -10.39
C GLU A 8 -7.48 -6.49 -10.96
N ALA A 9 -6.64 -5.47 -10.78
CA ALA A 9 -5.28 -5.44 -11.32
C ALA A 9 -4.31 -6.40 -10.59
N ARG A 10 -4.61 -6.74 -9.33
CA ARG A 10 -3.83 -7.67 -8.48
C ARG A 10 -2.32 -7.39 -8.46
N LEU A 11 -1.92 -6.12 -8.38
CA LEU A 11 -0.50 -5.72 -8.49
C LEU A 11 0.39 -6.33 -7.39
N ASP A 12 1.59 -6.80 -7.76
CA ASP A 12 2.52 -7.50 -6.86
C ASP A 12 3.19 -6.60 -5.81
N ARG A 13 3.58 -5.39 -6.22
CA ARG A 13 4.30 -4.42 -5.38
C ARG A 13 3.72 -3.05 -5.60
N VAL A 14 3.07 -2.51 -4.58
CA VAL A 14 2.48 -1.16 -4.59
C VAL A 14 2.78 -0.46 -3.28
N GLY A 15 3.16 0.80 -3.36
CA GLY A 15 3.28 1.69 -2.21
C GLY A 15 2.15 2.72 -2.21
N CYS A 16 1.68 3.09 -1.02
CA CYS A 16 0.73 4.17 -0.81
C CYS A 16 1.26 5.11 0.28
N PHE A 17 1.22 6.41 0.01
CA PHE A 17 1.67 7.45 0.92
C PHE A 17 0.54 8.45 1.14
N LYS A 18 0.40 8.89 2.39
CA LYS A 18 -0.51 9.98 2.72
C LYS A 18 0.03 11.28 2.14
N TYR A 19 -0.88 12.14 1.70
CA TYR A 19 -0.51 13.47 1.23
C TYR A 19 0.05 14.31 2.39
N SER A 20 1.20 14.95 2.17
CA SER A 20 1.84 15.87 3.09
C SER A 20 2.02 17.24 2.41
N PRO A 21 1.51 18.33 3.00
CA PRO A 21 1.61 19.66 2.41
C PRO A 21 3.03 20.21 2.61
N VAL A 22 3.86 20.09 1.57
CA VAL A 22 5.19 20.72 1.54
C VAL A 22 5.03 22.19 1.12
N GLU A 23 5.82 23.08 1.72
CA GLU A 23 5.81 24.50 1.40
C GLU A 23 6.05 24.74 -0.11
N GLY A 24 5.24 25.60 -0.71
CA GLY A 24 5.31 25.92 -2.15
C GLY A 24 4.66 24.89 -3.09
N ALA A 25 4.08 23.80 -2.59
CA ALA A 25 3.37 22.85 -3.43
C ALA A 25 1.99 23.40 -3.85
N GLY A 26 1.74 23.53 -5.16
CA GLY A 26 0.44 24.03 -5.66
C GLY A 26 -0.78 23.19 -5.28
N ALA A 27 -0.58 21.94 -4.83
CA ALA A 27 -1.66 21.12 -4.26
C ALA A 27 -2.23 21.70 -2.95
N ASN A 28 -1.46 22.55 -2.24
CA ASN A 28 -1.89 23.23 -1.03
C ASN A 28 -3.02 24.24 -1.31
N ASP A 29 -3.09 24.77 -2.54
CA ASP A 29 -4.07 25.79 -2.94
C ASP A 29 -5.42 25.17 -3.35
N LEU A 30 -5.50 23.84 -3.43
CA LEU A 30 -6.73 23.14 -3.78
C LEU A 30 -7.73 23.20 -2.61
N PRO A 31 -9.01 23.55 -2.88
CA PRO A 31 -10.05 23.50 -1.87
C PRO A 31 -10.34 22.05 -1.43
N ASP A 32 -11.12 21.88 -0.36
CA ASP A 32 -11.60 20.59 0.12
C ASP A 32 -10.50 19.60 0.54
N GLN A 33 -9.46 20.12 1.19
CA GLN A 33 -8.44 19.29 1.82
C GLN A 33 -9.08 18.30 2.78
N VAL A 34 -8.70 17.04 2.63
CA VAL A 34 -9.26 15.94 3.42
C VAL A 34 -8.64 15.96 4.83
N PRO A 35 -9.44 15.80 5.91
CA PRO A 35 -8.92 15.69 7.28
C PRO A 35 -7.92 14.54 7.42
N GLU A 36 -6.98 14.66 8.36
CA GLU A 36 -5.92 13.67 8.55
C GLU A 36 -6.48 12.30 8.95
N GLU A 37 -7.55 12.27 9.75
CA GLU A 37 -8.23 11.03 10.17
C GLU A 37 -8.78 10.26 8.96
N VAL A 38 -9.31 10.97 7.97
CA VAL A 38 -9.83 10.35 6.74
C VAL A 38 -8.69 9.87 5.86
N LYS A 39 -7.56 10.60 5.80
CA LYS A 39 -6.36 10.11 5.08
C LYS A 39 -5.82 8.83 5.73
N GLU A 40 -5.78 8.78 7.06
CA GLU A 40 -5.37 7.63 7.84
C GLU A 40 -6.29 6.43 7.62
N GLU A 41 -7.62 6.61 7.69
CA GLU A 41 -8.59 5.54 7.40
C GLU A 41 -8.39 4.97 5.99
N ARG A 42 -8.26 5.84 4.98
CA ARG A 42 -8.06 5.43 3.58
C ARG A 42 -6.75 4.68 3.39
N TRP A 43 -5.67 5.16 4.02
CA TRP A 43 -4.37 4.50 3.98
C TRP A 43 -4.44 3.11 4.61
N ASN A 44 -5.08 2.97 5.78
CA ASN A 44 -5.25 1.68 6.43
C ASN A 44 -6.04 0.69 5.56
N ARG A 45 -7.14 1.14 4.94
CA ARG A 45 -7.93 0.31 4.01
C ARG A 45 -7.12 -0.14 2.79
N PHE A 46 -6.29 0.75 2.24
CA PHE A 46 -5.38 0.42 1.14
C PHE A 46 -4.38 -0.67 1.55
N MET A 47 -3.71 -0.47 2.69
CA MET A 47 -2.66 -1.38 3.16
C MET A 47 -3.21 -2.77 3.50
N GLN A 48 -4.39 -2.83 4.12
CA GLN A 48 -5.08 -4.11 4.40
C GLN A 48 -5.40 -4.85 3.09
N LEU A 49 -5.93 -4.16 2.09
CA LEU A 49 -6.24 -4.78 0.80
C LEU A 49 -4.97 -5.27 0.09
N GLN A 50 -3.91 -4.45 0.04
CA GLN A 50 -2.67 -4.85 -0.60
C GLN A 50 -2.03 -6.05 0.12
N GLN A 51 -2.10 -6.11 1.45
CA GLN A 51 -1.63 -7.27 2.22
C GLN A 51 -2.40 -8.54 1.84
N GLN A 52 -3.73 -8.46 1.68
CA GLN A 52 -4.55 -9.59 1.23
C GLN A 52 -4.15 -10.05 -0.17
N ILE A 53 -4.04 -9.12 -1.13
CA ILE A 53 -3.62 -9.42 -2.51
C ILE A 53 -2.24 -10.10 -2.51
N SER A 54 -1.26 -9.56 -1.76
CA SER A 54 0.07 -10.15 -1.66
C SER A 54 0.06 -11.53 -1.01
N ALA A 55 -0.77 -11.76 0.00
CA ALA A 55 -0.90 -13.06 0.66
C ALA A 55 -1.46 -14.13 -0.29
N GLU A 56 -2.48 -13.79 -1.07
CA GLU A 56 -3.09 -14.69 -2.05
C GLU A 56 -2.18 -15.01 -3.24
N ARG A 57 -1.28 -14.09 -3.62
CA ARG A 57 -0.36 -14.30 -4.75
C ARG A 57 0.88 -15.11 -4.41
N LEU A 58 1.26 -15.24 -3.14
CA LEU A 58 2.43 -16.01 -2.74
C LEU A 58 2.12 -17.51 -2.89
N PRO A 59 2.62 -18.21 -3.93
CA PRO A 59 2.47 -19.64 -4.02
C PRO A 59 3.46 -20.24 -3.03
N GLY A 60 2.97 -20.77 -1.91
CA GLY A 60 3.75 -21.53 -0.93
C GLY A 60 5.12 -20.92 -0.64
N LYS A 61 5.17 -19.92 0.24
CA LYS A 61 6.38 -19.22 0.66
C LYS A 61 7.42 -20.22 1.21
N SER A 62 8.18 -20.87 0.34
CA SER A 62 9.44 -21.51 0.67
C SER A 62 10.38 -20.36 0.98
N GLY A 63 10.46 -20.00 2.26
CA GLY A 63 11.50 -19.10 2.74
C GLY A 63 12.87 -19.64 2.32
N PRO A 64 13.90 -18.79 2.21
CA PRO A 64 15.24 -19.28 1.95
C PRO A 64 15.59 -20.29 3.04
N ARG A 65 15.69 -21.58 2.68
CA ARG A 65 16.29 -22.59 3.53
C ARG A 65 17.76 -22.23 3.63
N ASN A 66 18.12 -21.43 4.63
CA ASN A 66 19.50 -21.30 5.04
C ASN A 66 19.87 -22.57 5.81
N SER A 67 19.90 -23.71 5.12
CA SER A 67 20.62 -24.89 5.59
C SER A 67 22.10 -24.62 5.33
N GLY A 68 22.68 -23.82 6.22
CA GLY A 68 24.13 -23.78 6.40
C GLY A 68 24.59 -25.08 7.02
N ASP A 69 24.50 -26.18 6.26
CA ASP A 69 25.37 -27.33 6.44
C ASP A 69 26.74 -26.94 5.88
N ARG A 70 27.60 -26.45 6.76
CA ARG A 70 29.03 -26.45 6.55
C ARG A 70 29.65 -27.13 7.76
N ARG A 71 30.10 -28.35 7.51
CA ARG A 71 31.27 -29.00 8.11
C ARG A 71 32.30 -28.01 8.65
#